data_AF-A0AA51MM80-F1
#
_entry.id   AF-A0AA51MM80-F1
#
_cell.length_a   1.000
_cell.length_b   1.000
_cell.length_c   1.000
_cell.angle_alpha   90.00
_cell.angle_beta   90.00
_cell.angle_gamma   90.00
#
_symmetry.space_group_name_H-M   'P 1'
#
loop_
_entity.id
_entity.type
_entity.pdbx_description
1 polymer ?
#
loop_
_entity_poly.entity_id
_entity_poly.type
_entity_poly.pdbx_seq_one_letter_code
_entity_poly.pdbx_strand_id
1 'polypeptide(L)' 'MKTEADKEWEYLVNMPDEEIDFSDIPNTTAEMWKNAEVGTFYRPVKKQVTVRIDADILA' A
#
# COMPACT_ATOMS: atom_id res chain seq x y z
N MET A 1 -2.89 -26.57 -10.23
CA MET A 1 -2.80 -26.99 -8.81
C MET A 1 -2.60 -25.73 -8.00
N LYS A 2 -3.45 -25.44 -7.00
CA LYS A 2 -3.21 -24.30 -6.11
C LYS A 2 -1.92 -24.57 -5.32
N THR A 3 -1.02 -23.61 -5.34
CA THR A 3 0.24 -23.64 -4.59
C THR A 3 -0.03 -23.46 -3.11
N GLU A 4 0.98 -23.69 -2.28
CA GLU A 4 0.89 -23.46 -0.83
C GLU A 4 0.62 -21.98 -0.52
N ALA A 5 1.26 -21.08 -1.28
CA ALA A 5 1.02 -19.64 -1.21
C ALA A 5 -0.45 -19.29 -1.54
N ASP A 6 -1.05 -19.90 -2.56
CA ASP A 6 -2.45 -19.61 -2.92
C ASP A 6 -3.43 -19.95 -1.78
N LYS A 7 -3.13 -20.99 -0.99
CA LYS A 7 -3.95 -21.39 0.16
C LYS A 7 -3.75 -20.46 1.36
N GLU A 8 -2.51 -20.02 1.59
CA GLU A 8 -2.18 -19.06 2.64
C GLU A 8 -2.84 -17.70 2.36
N TRP A 9 -2.81 -17.24 1.11
CA TRP A 9 -3.53 -16.03 0.68
C TRP A 9 -5.04 -16.14 0.92
N GLU A 10 -5.64 -17.27 0.53
CA GLU A 10 -7.08 -17.49 0.70
C GLU A 10 -7.47 -17.57 2.18
N TYR A 11 -6.58 -18.07 3.05
CA TYR A 11 -6.75 -18.02 4.51
C TYR A 11 -6.68 -16.59 5.05
N LEU A 12 -5.64 -15.82 4.70
CA LEU A 12 -5.47 -14.44 5.18
C LEU A 12 -6.61 -13.51 4.74
N VAL A 13 -7.15 -13.70 3.53
CA VAL A 13 -8.27 -12.91 3.02
C VAL A 13 -9.58 -13.17 3.78
N ASN A 14 -9.76 -14.39 4.30
CA ASN A 14 -10.99 -14.78 5.00
C ASN A 14 -10.86 -14.74 6.53
N MET A 15 -9.68 -14.44 7.06
CA MET A 15 -9.46 -14.31 8.50
C MET A 15 -10.18 -13.05 9.02
N PRO A 16 -10.96 -13.17 10.12
CA PRO A 16 -11.57 -12.02 10.77
C PRO A 16 -10.51 -11.21 11.54
N ASP A 17 -10.70 -9.89 11.62
CA ASP A 17 -9.74 -8.96 12.24
C ASP A 17 -9.42 -9.31 13.71
N GLU A 18 -10.37 -9.91 14.45
CA GLU A 18 -10.17 -10.32 15.84
C GLU A 18 -9.16 -11.46 16.03
N GLU A 19 -8.88 -12.22 14.96
CA GLU A 19 -7.90 -13.31 14.97
C GLU A 19 -6.49 -12.85 14.59
N ILE A 20 -6.32 -11.58 14.22
CA ILE A 20 -5.00 -11.01 13.89
C ILE A 20 -4.14 -10.97 15.16
N ASP A 21 -3.00 -11.65 15.11
CA ASP A 21 -2.00 -11.60 16.18
C ASP A 21 -1.22 -10.29 16.14
N PHE A 22 -1.15 -9.61 17.29
CA PHE A 22 -0.40 -8.36 17.52
C PHE A 22 0.68 -8.55 18.60
N SER A 23 1.08 -9.79 18.89
CA SER A 23 2.07 -10.11 19.92
C SER A 23 3.46 -9.53 19.64
N ASP A 24 3.80 -9.34 18.38
CA ASP A 24 5.06 -8.77 17.90
C ASP A 24 5.00 -7.23 17.75
N ILE A 25 3.85 -6.70 17.33
CA ILE A 25 3.65 -5.27 17.06
C ILE A 25 2.31 -4.83 17.66
N PRO A 26 2.31 -3.80 18.54
CA PRO A 26 1.07 -3.31 19.12
C PRO A 26 0.11 -2.76 18.05
N ASN A 27 -1.18 -3.02 18.22
CA ASN A 27 -2.21 -2.44 17.36
C ASN A 27 -2.16 -0.91 17.40
N THR A 28 -2.47 -0.28 16.27
CA THR A 28 -2.38 1.17 16.15
C THR A 28 -3.56 1.85 16.84
N THR A 29 -3.28 2.80 17.73
CA THR A 29 -4.32 3.55 18.45
C THR A 29 -4.62 4.90 17.79
N ALA A 30 -5.80 5.46 18.06
CA ALA A 30 -6.15 6.81 17.58
C ALA A 30 -5.17 7.88 18.08
N GLU A 31 -4.58 7.70 19.25
CA GLU A 31 -3.57 8.61 19.81
C GLU A 31 -2.27 8.60 18.99
N MET A 32 -1.88 7.44 18.45
CA MET A 32 -0.71 7.33 17.56
C MET A 32 -0.91 8.14 16.26
N TRP A 33 -2.15 8.20 15.76
CA TRP A 33 -2.49 8.97 14.56
C TRP A 33 -2.80 10.44 14.83
N LYS A 34 -2.86 10.88 16.08
CA LYS A 34 -3.31 12.23 16.47
C LYS A 34 -2.56 13.36 15.74
N ASN A 35 -1.27 13.17 15.51
CA ASN A 35 -0.40 14.14 14.84
C ASN A 35 0.10 13.64 13.48
N ALA A 36 -0.53 12.60 12.92
CA ALA A 36 -0.13 12.07 11.63
C ALA A 36 -0.42 13.10 10.53
N GLU A 37 0.61 13.46 9.77
CA GLU A 37 0.50 14.43 8.69
C GLU A 37 0.27 13.70 7.35
N VAL A 38 -0.87 13.97 6.72
CA VAL A 38 -1.16 13.43 5.38
C VAL A 38 -0.57 14.37 4.33
N GLY A 39 0.41 13.89 3.58
CA GLY A 39 0.96 14.62 2.43
C GLY A 39 2.09 15.60 2.76
N THR A 40 2.86 15.35 3.84
CA THR A 40 4.12 16.05 4.12
C THR A 40 5.12 15.92 2.97
N PHE A 41 5.08 14.81 2.23
CA PHE A 41 5.91 14.61 1.05
C PHE A 41 5.44 15.48 -0.11
N TYR A 42 6.41 16.01 -0.86
CA TYR A 42 6.19 16.84 -2.04
C TYR A 42 5.13 16.21 -2.96
N ARG A 43 4.01 16.91 -3.15
CA ARG A 43 3.04 16.62 -4.20
C ARG A 43 3.46 17.38 -5.46
N PRO A 44 4.10 16.71 -6.45
CA PRO A 44 4.40 17.35 -7.71
C PRO A 44 3.10 17.82 -8.38
N VAL A 45 2.95 19.13 -8.48
CA VAL A 45 1.94 19.72 -9.37
C VAL A 45 2.38 19.41 -10.79
N LYS A 46 1.67 18.49 -11.44
CA LYS A 46 1.93 18.12 -12.83
C LYS A 46 1.76 19.38 -13.70
N LYS A 47 2.84 19.81 -14.34
CA LYS A 47 2.80 20.88 -15.34
C LYS A 47 2.73 20.24 -16.71
N GLN A 48 1.79 20.69 -17.55
CA GLN A 48 1.76 20.29 -18.95
C GLN A 48 2.99 20.86 -19.65
N VAL A 49 3.77 19.99 -20.29
CA VAL A 49 4.91 20.37 -21.13
C VAL A 49 4.74 19.68 -22.48
N THR A 50 5.11 20.39 -23.56
CA THR A 50 5.15 19.81 -24.90
C THR A 50 6.58 19.35 -25.18
N VAL A 51 6.77 18.03 -25.29
CA VAL A 51 8.07 17.41 -25.60
C VAL A 51 7.92 16.44 -26.77
N ARG A 52 8.98 16.29 -27.57
CA ARG A 52 9.09 15.23 -28.57
C ARG A 52 9.83 14.06 -27.93
N ILE A 53 9.28 12.85 -28.06
CA ILE A 53 9.85 11.60 -27.54
C ILE A 53 10.06 10.68 -28.75
N ASP A 54 11.18 9.96 -28.79
CA ASP A 54 11.44 8.98 -29.85
C ASP A 54 10.44 7.82 -29.76
N ALA A 55 10.09 7.25 -30.91
CA ALA A 55 9.00 6.28 -31.02
C ALA A 55 9.27 4.96 -30.30
N ASP A 56 10.54 4.60 -30.12
CA ASP A 56 10.99 3.39 -29.43
C ASP A 56 10.85 3.46 -27.90
N ILE A 57 10.76 4.67 -27.32
CA ILE A 57 10.54 4.89 -25.88
C ILE A 57 9.05 4.77 -25.49
N LEU A 58 8.13 4.88 -26.47
CA LEU A 58 6.68 4.81 -26.25
C LEU A 58 6.08 3.40 -26.36
N ALA A 59 6.91 2.38 -26.58
CA ALA A 59 6.51 0.99 -26.83
C ALA A 59 6.22 0.20 -25.55
#